data_AF-A0A9P1V418-F1
#
_entry.id   AF-A0A9P1V418-F1
#
_cell.length_a   1.000
_cell.length_b   1.000
_cell.length_c   1.000
_cell.angle_alpha   90.00
_cell.angle_beta   90.00
_cell.angle_gamma   90.00
#
_symmetry.space_group_name_H-M   'P 1'
#
loop_
_entity.id
_entity.type
_entity.pdbx_description
1 polymer ?
#
loop_
_entity_poly.entity_id
_entity_poly.type
_entity_poly.pdbx_seq_one_letter_code
_entity_poly.pdbx_strand_id
1 'polypeptide(L)' 'MMSCPQCGAVTRTRTSRMITVNTKENYHQCQNLLCSCTFTTLQSVDKILSHPSRNNTATLPRDLFLPGHLGDDQFDLGF' A
#
# COMPACT_ATOMS: atom_id res chain seq x y z
N MET A 1 10.45 5.24 -3.67
CA MET A 1 11.29 4.03 -3.79
C MET A 1 12.39 4.10 -2.75
N MET A 2 12.69 3.01 -2.06
CA MET A 2 13.83 2.94 -1.13
C MET A 2 15.14 2.80 -1.93
N SER A 3 16.23 3.43 -1.49
CA SER A 3 17.57 3.23 -2.07
C SER A 3 18.24 1.98 -1.49
N CYS A 4 19.15 1.33 -2.23
CA CYS A 4 19.87 0.15 -1.70
C CYS A 4 20.72 0.62 -0.52
N PRO A 5 20.62 -0.01 0.66
CA PRO A 5 21.38 0.39 1.84
C PRO A 5 22.89 0.17 1.67
N GLN A 6 23.29 -0.71 0.73
CA GLN A 6 24.69 -1.04 0.49
C GLN A 6 25.40 -0.04 -0.44
N CYS A 7 24.72 0.46 -1.49
CA CYS A 7 25.37 1.27 -2.53
C CYS A 7 24.62 2.56 -2.90
N GLY A 8 23.47 2.83 -2.30
CA GLY A 8 22.65 4.01 -2.57
C GLY A 8 21.91 4.01 -3.93
N ALA A 9 22.14 3.02 -4.79
CA ALA A 9 21.47 2.94 -6.08
C ALA A 9 19.96 2.64 -5.95
N VAL A 10 19.23 2.91 -7.04
CA VAL A 10 17.78 2.68 -7.11
C VAL A 10 17.47 1.18 -6.96
N THR A 11 16.35 0.91 -6.29
CA THR A 11 15.86 -0.46 -6.08
C THR A 11 14.46 -0.63 -6.62
N ARG A 12 14.16 -1.84 -7.06
CA ARG A 12 12.85 -2.25 -7.55
C ARG A 12 12.22 -3.21 -6.56
N THR A 13 10.98 -2.92 -6.16
CA THR A 13 10.15 -3.87 -5.43
C THR A 13 9.71 -4.99 -6.38
N ARG A 14 10.02 -6.23 -6.02
CA ARG A 14 9.67 -7.43 -6.81
C ARG A 14 8.32 -7.99 -6.39
N THR A 15 8.14 -8.15 -5.09
CA THR A 15 6.93 -8.69 -4.48
C THR A 15 6.72 -8.04 -3.13
N SER A 16 5.54 -8.26 -2.57
CA SER A 16 5.22 -7.81 -1.23
C SER A 16 4.28 -8.78 -0.56
N ARG A 17 4.38 -8.86 0.76
CA ARG A 17 3.55 -9.73 1.60
C ARG A 17 2.99 -8.94 2.78
N MET A 18 1.70 -9.10 3.05
CA MET A 18 1.12 -8.59 4.30
C MET A 18 1.54 -9.52 5.44
N ILE A 19 2.19 -8.95 6.46
CA ILE A 19 2.55 -9.68 7.69
C ILE A 19 1.44 -9.49 8.72
N THR A 20 0.98 -8.25 8.87
CA THR A 20 -0.17 -7.88 9.71
C THR A 20 -1.12 -7.01 8.89
N VAL A 21 -2.27 -6.64 9.45
CA VAL A 21 -3.23 -5.73 8.80
C VAL A 21 -2.58 -4.38 8.43
N ASN A 22 -1.65 -3.89 9.27
CA ASN A 22 -1.06 -2.57 9.11
C ASN A 22 0.40 -2.60 8.63
N THR A 23 1.03 -3.79 8.54
CA THR A 23 2.44 -3.94 8.19
C THR A 23 2.62 -4.83 6.97
N LYS A 24 3.27 -4.25 5.96
CA LYS A 24 3.59 -4.88 4.69
C LYS A 24 5.10 -5.06 4.55
N GLU A 25 5.53 -6.28 4.28
CA GLU A 25 6.90 -6.59 3.89
C GLU A 25 7.05 -6.43 2.38
N ASN A 26 8.03 -5.65 1.96
CA ASN A 26 8.36 -5.43 0.55
C ASN A 26 9.74 -6.00 0.25
N TYR A 27 9.84 -6.80 -0.81
CA TYR A 27 11.08 -7.42 -1.27
C TYR A 27 11.68 -6.57 -2.37
N HIS A 28 12.91 -6.10 -2.19
CA HIS A 28 13.59 -5.19 -3.11
C HIS A 28 14.83 -5.84 -3.72
N GLN A 29 15.09 -5.49 -4.98
CA GLN A 29 16.32 -5.83 -5.67
C GLN A 29 16.98 -4.54 -6.18
N CYS A 30 18.27 -4.38 -5.91
CA CYS A 30 19.05 -3.28 -6.46
C CYS A 30 19.22 -3.43 -7.98
N GLN A 31 19.07 -2.32 -8.70
CA GLN A 31 19.28 -2.29 -10.15
C GLN A 31 20.74 -2.13 -10.55
N ASN A 32 21.63 -1.77 -9.62
CA ASN A 32 23.07 -1.81 -9.89
C ASN A 32 23.51 -3.28 -9.94
N LEU A 33 23.85 -3.76 -11.12
CA LEU A 33 24.25 -5.15 -11.37
C LEU A 33 25.49 -5.57 -10.56
N LEU A 34 26.40 -4.63 -10.27
CA LEU A 34 27.58 -4.89 -9.44
C LEU A 34 27.22 -5.10 -7.97
N CYS A 35 26.15 -4.45 -7.50
CA CYS A 35 25.69 -4.61 -6.13
C CYS A 35 24.74 -5.80 -6.02
N SER A 36 23.73 -5.86 -6.90
CA SER A 36 22.68 -6.88 -6.96
C SER A 36 22.04 -7.22 -5.61
N CYS A 37 22.12 -6.30 -4.63
CA CYS A 37 21.65 -6.50 -3.27
C CYS A 37 20.15 -6.82 -3.30
N THR A 38 19.74 -7.87 -2.59
CA THR A 38 18.34 -8.19 -2.34
C THR A 38 18.07 -8.06 -0.86
N PHE A 39 17.04 -7.28 -0.50
CA PHE A 39 16.71 -7.01 0.88
C PHE A 39 15.21 -6.78 1.06
N THR A 40 14.72 -6.91 2.28
CA THR A 40 13.32 -6.64 2.63
C THR A 40 13.20 -5.36 3.44
N THR A 41 12.05 -4.70 3.34
CA THR A 41 11.67 -3.58 4.23
C THR A 41 10.28 -3.81 4.79
N LEU A 42 10.08 -3.45 6.05
CA LEU A 42 8.76 -3.40 6.67
C LEU A 42 8.19 -1.99 6.49
N GLN A 43 7.08 -1.88 5.77
CA GLN A 43 6.29 -0.67 5.63
C GLN A 43 5.05 -0.80 6.51
N SER A 44 5.00 -0.02 7.59
CA SER A 44 3.88 0.01 8.53
C SER A 44 3.13 1.34 8.46
N VAL A 45 1.82 1.30 8.64
CA VAL A 45 1.00 2.50 8.87
C VAL A 45 1.17 2.92 10.34
N ASP A 46 1.76 4.09 10.56
CA ASP A 46 1.99 4.65 11.90
C ASP A 46 0.71 5.32 12.45
N LYS A 47 0.20 6.32 11.72
CA LYS A 47 -1.00 7.06 12.11
C LYS A 47 -1.81 7.52 10.91
N ILE A 48 -3.13 7.49 11.04
CA ILE A 48 -4.06 8.13 10.11
C ILE A 48 -4.21 9.60 10.51
N LEU A 49 -3.80 10.52 9.63
CA LEU A 49 -3.82 11.96 9.91
C LEU A 49 -5.22 12.57 9.82
N SER A 50 -6.08 12.04 8.96
CA SER A 50 -7.44 12.52 8.77
C SER A 50 -8.35 11.35 8.46
N HIS A 51 -9.48 11.30 9.17
CA HIS A 51 -10.59 10.44 8.81
C HIS A 51 -11.62 11.32 8.08
N PRO A 52 -11.89 11.10 6.79
CA PRO A 52 -12.94 11.84 6.11
C PRO A 52 -14.27 11.60 6.83
N SER A 53 -15.03 12.66 7.13
CA SER A 53 -16.35 12.48 7.74
C SER A 53 -17.24 11.71 6.77
N ARG A 54 -17.91 10.68 7.29
CA ARG A 54 -18.94 9.97 6.52
C ARG A 54 -20.08 10.94 6.28
N ASN A 55 -20.16 11.48 5.08
CA ASN A 55 -21.30 12.28 4.64
C ASN A 55 -22.44 11.31 4.32
N ASN A 56 -23.25 10.95 5.31
CA ASN A 56 -24.33 9.96 5.16
C ASN A 56 -25.45 10.42 4.20
N THR A 57 -25.37 11.65 3.70
CA THR A 57 -26.29 12.25 2.72
C THR A 57 -25.79 12.17 1.28
N ALA A 58 -24.53 11.81 1.05
CA ALA A 58 -23.96 11.71 -0.28
C ALA A 58 -24.25 10.33 -0.88
N THR A 59 -25.19 10.27 -1.83
CA THR A 59 -25.41 9.06 -2.63
C THR A 59 -24.32 8.98 -3.70
N LEU A 60 -23.43 8.00 -3.58
CA LEU A 60 -22.44 7.70 -4.61
C LEU A 60 -23.09 6.76 -5.66
N PRO A 61 -23.05 7.10 -6.97
CA PRO A 61 -23.51 6.21 -8.03
C PRO A 61 -22.57 5.00 -8.13
N ARG A 62 -22.93 3.91 -7.45
CA ARG A 62 -22.12 2.69 -7.33
C ARG A 62 -21.85 2.02 -8.68
N ASP A 63 -22.78 2.18 -9.61
CA ASP A 63 -22.76 1.69 -10.98
C ASP A 63 -21.69 2.34 -11.87
N LEU A 64 -21.19 3.53 -11.48
CA LEU A 64 -20.10 4.21 -12.20
C LEU A 64 -18.70 3.77 -11.74
N PHE A 65 -18.58 3.03 -10.63
CA PHE A 65 -17.28 2.61 -10.10
C PHE A 65 -16.95 1.16 -10.44
N LEU A 66 -15.67 0.88 -10.74
CA LEU A 66 -15.22 -0.50 -10.90
C LEU A 66 -15.30 -1.25 -9.56
N PRO A 67 -15.59 -2.56 -9.57
CA PRO A 67 -15.72 -3.37 -8.36
C PRO A 67 -14.53 -3.26 -7.38
N GLY A 68 -13.31 -3.04 -7.88
CA GLY A 68 -12.11 -2.90 -7.05
C GLY A 68 -11.97 -1.57 -6.29
N HIS A 69 -12.80 -0.56 -6.58
CA HIS A 69 -12.70 0.77 -5.96
C HIS A 69 -13.44 0.87 -4.62
N LEU A 70 -14.38 -0.05 -4.35
CA LEU A 70 -15.26 0.01 -3.18
C LEU A 70 -14.63 -0.66 -1.95
N GLY A 71 -13.65 -1.56 -2.14
CA GLY A 71 -13.04 -2.35 -1.06
C GLY A 71 -14.04 -3.27 -0.35
N ASP A 72 -13.59 -3.89 0.75
CA ASP A 72 -14.45 -4.69 1.63
C ASP A 72 -15.22 -3.72 2.56
N ASP A 73 -16.54 -3.63 2.38
CA ASP A 73 -17.50 -2.95 3.27
C ASP A 73 -17.18 -1.51 3.69
N GLN A 74 -16.85 -0.62 2.75
CA GLN A 74 -16.72 0.81 3.07
C GLN A 74 -18.06 1.50 3.44
N PHE A 75 -19.20 0.87 3.13
CA PHE A 75 -20.54 1.38 3.44
C PHE A 75 -21.47 0.26 3.89
N ASP A 76 -21.72 0.18 5.19
CA ASP A 76 -22.87 -0.53 5.73
C ASP A 76 -24.12 0.35 5.50
N LEU A 77 -24.78 0.19 4.35
CA LEU A 77 -26.05 0.86 4.02
C LEU A 77 -27.24 0.03 4.54
N GLY A 78 -27.19 -0.32 5.82
CA GLY A 78 -28.30 -0.94 6.53
C GLY A 78 -29.31 0.10 6.97
N PHE A 79 -30.52 -0.01 6.44
CA PHE A 79 -31.73 0.74 6.84
C PHE A 79 -32.17 0.38 8.25
#